data_AF-A0A7C3B2P6-F1
#
_entry.id   AF-A0A7C3B2P6-F1
#
_cell.length_a   1.000
_cell.length_b   1.000
_cell.length_c   1.000
_cell.angle_alpha   90.00
_cell.angle_beta   90.00
_cell.angle_gamma   90.00
#
_symmetry.space_group_name_H-M   'P 1'
#
loop_
_entity.id
_entity.type
_entity.pdbx_description
1 polymer ?
#
loop_
_entity_poly.entity_id
_entity_poly.type
_entity_poly.pdbx_seq_one_letter_code
_entity_poly.pdbx_strand_id
1 'polypeptide(L)' 'MANHEEIAPMLTTSEVARLLNVHINTVRRWSNQGVLKTYRIGSRGDRRFHREDITEFLSQKSRMAKLGAGLEAFSSLDRL' A
#
# COMPACT_ATOMS: atom_id res chain seq x y z
N MET A 1 20.20 -18.56 -18.68
CA MET A 1 20.63 -17.18 -18.98
C MET A 1 19.41 -16.28 -18.79
N ALA A 2 19.48 -15.43 -17.75
CA ALA A 2 18.68 -14.23 -17.39
C ALA A 2 17.14 -14.28 -17.57
N ASN A 3 16.29 -13.97 -16.60
CA ASN A 3 16.41 -13.01 -15.50
C ASN A 3 15.76 -13.59 -14.23
N HIS A 4 16.58 -13.93 -13.24
CA HIS A 4 16.14 -13.69 -11.86
C HIS A 4 16.23 -12.17 -11.69
N GLU A 5 15.29 -11.42 -12.28
CA GLU A 5 14.92 -10.16 -11.64
C GLU A 5 14.67 -10.59 -10.20
N GLU A 6 15.51 -10.14 -9.29
CA GLU A 6 15.32 -10.36 -7.86
C GLU A 6 13.85 -10.10 -7.61
N ILE A 7 13.05 -11.17 -7.40
CA ILE A 7 11.64 -11.01 -7.12
C ILE A 7 11.67 -10.41 -5.73
N ALA A 8 11.76 -9.08 -5.67
CA ALA A 8 11.80 -8.34 -4.44
C ALA A 8 10.58 -8.82 -3.67
N PRO A 9 10.77 -9.37 -2.46
CA PRO A 9 9.73 -10.13 -1.80
C PRO A 9 8.47 -9.28 -1.68
N MET A 10 7.40 -9.71 -2.36
CA MET A 10 6.14 -8.98 -2.35
C MET A 10 5.51 -9.08 -0.98
N LEU A 11 5.12 -7.93 -0.45
CA LEU A 11 4.53 -7.83 0.87
C LEU A 11 3.09 -8.37 0.84
N THR A 12 2.73 -9.05 1.91
CA THR A 12 1.35 -9.42 2.25
C THR A 12 0.61 -8.22 2.83
N THR A 13 -0.73 -8.29 2.85
CA THR A 13 -1.55 -7.26 3.52
C THR A 13 -1.15 -7.07 4.99
N SER A 14 -0.77 -8.13 5.69
CA SER A 14 -0.36 -8.07 7.10
C SER A 14 1.00 -7.38 7.30
N GLU A 15 1.95 -7.60 6.38
CA GLU A 15 3.25 -6.92 6.42
C GLU A 15 3.11 -5.43 6.14
N VAL A 16 2.29 -5.08 5.15
CA VAL A 16 1.96 -3.67 4.85
C VAL A 16 1.29 -3.01 6.05
N ALA A 17 0.34 -3.69 6.71
CA ALA A 17 -0.33 -3.16 7.90
C ALA A 17 0.66 -2.83 9.03
N ARG A 18 1.63 -3.72 9.28
CA ARG A 18 2.71 -3.47 10.25
C ARG A 18 3.61 -2.33 9.83
N LEU A 19 4.01 -2.27 8.56
CA LEU A 19 4.91 -1.24 8.04
C LEU A 19 4.28 0.16 8.09
N LEU A 20 2.99 0.26 7.78
CA LEU A 20 2.24 1.52 7.79
C LEU A 20 1.65 1.86 9.18
N ASN A 21 1.80 0.96 10.15
CA ASN A 21 1.22 1.05 11.49
C ASN A 21 -0.30 1.34 11.46
N VAL A 22 -1.04 0.58 10.63
CA VAL A 22 -2.50 0.67 10.50
C VAL A 22 -3.15 -0.70 10.64
N HIS A 23 -4.47 -0.74 10.86
CA HIS A 23 -5.20 -2.00 10.90
C HIS A 23 -5.23 -2.68 9.53
N ILE A 24 -5.20 -4.02 9.50
CA ILE A 24 -5.21 -4.79 8.24
C ILE A 24 -6.44 -4.49 7.37
N ASN A 25 -7.59 -4.21 7.97
CA ASN A 25 -8.80 -3.83 7.24
C ASN A 25 -8.64 -2.48 6.53
N THR A 26 -7.89 -1.53 7.11
CA THR A 26 -7.58 -0.26 6.45
C THR A 26 -6.77 -0.49 5.19
N VAL A 27 -5.75 -1.36 5.23
CA VAL A 27 -4.98 -1.75 4.04
C VAL A 27 -5.89 -2.40 2.98
N ARG A 28 -6.83 -3.26 3.39
CA ARG A 28 -7.82 -3.87 2.48
C ARG A 28 -8.74 -2.81 1.85
N ARG A 29 -9.19 -1.82 2.63
CA ARG A 29 -10.01 -0.70 2.13
C ARG A 29 -9.25 0.12 1.11
N TRP A 30 -8.03 0.56 1.42
CA TRP A 30 -7.18 1.31 0.50
C TRP A 30 -6.86 0.53 -0.77
N SER A 31 -6.64 -0.78 -0.66
CA SER A 31 -6.48 -1.68 -1.79
C SER A 31 -7.74 -1.72 -2.67
N ASN A 32 -8.93 -1.86 -2.08
CA ASN A 32 -10.20 -1.89 -2.81
C ASN A 32 -10.53 -0.53 -3.45
N GLN A 33 -10.13 0.57 -2.83
CA GLN A 33 -10.32 1.94 -3.33
C GLN A 33 -9.27 2.35 -4.37
N GLY A 34 -8.24 1.52 -4.62
CA GLY A 34 -7.14 1.85 -5.54
C GLY A 34 -6.14 2.87 -4.99
N VAL A 35 -6.29 3.28 -3.73
CA VAL A 35 -5.36 4.18 -3.02
C VAL A 35 -4.00 3.52 -2.85
N LEU A 36 -4.00 2.22 -2.56
CA LEU A 36 -2.78 1.43 -2.43
C LEU A 36 -2.69 0.43 -3.58
N LYS A 37 -1.67 0.59 -4.42
CA LYS A 37 -1.44 -0.28 -5.57
C LYS A 37 -1.30 -1.72 -5.12
N THR A 38 -2.16 -2.58 -5.66
CA THR A 38 -2.28 -3.98 -5.23
C THR A 38 -2.28 -4.89 -6.43
N TYR A 39 -1.59 -6.01 -6.31
CA TYR A 39 -1.53 -7.06 -7.30
C TYR A 39 -2.25 -8.29 -6.76
N ARG A 40 -3.07 -8.92 -7.58
CA ARG A 40 -3.74 -10.17 -7.23
C ARG A 40 -2.99 -11.33 -7.84
N ILE A 41 -2.50 -12.25 -7.01
CA ILE A 41 -1.66 -13.36 -7.46
C ILE A 41 -2.34 -14.69 -7.15
N GLY A 42 -2.21 -15.63 -8.10
CA GLY A 42 -2.74 -16.99 -7.99
C GLY A 42 -4.25 -17.09 -8.21
N SER A 43 -4.75 -18.32 -8.26
CA SER A 43 -6.17 -18.63 -8.49
C SER A 43 -7.10 -18.12 -7.38
N ARG A 44 -6.58 -17.91 -6.17
CA ARG A 44 -7.32 -17.34 -5.03
C ARG A 44 -7.36 -15.81 -5.04
N GLY A 45 -6.52 -15.15 -5.84
CA GLY A 45 -6.47 -13.69 -5.93
C GLY A 45 -5.92 -13.00 -4.68
N ASP A 46 -4.87 -13.57 -4.09
CA ASP A 46 -4.21 -13.03 -2.90
C ASP A 46 -3.61 -11.65 -3.19
N ARG A 47 -3.78 -10.72 -2.25
CA ARG A 47 -3.26 -9.35 -2.37
C ARG A 47 -1.78 -9.30 -2.04
N ARG A 48 -1.00 -8.79 -2.99
CA ARG A 48 0.45 -8.61 -2.92
C ARG A 48 0.81 -7.17 -3.28
N PHE A 49 1.84 -6.65 -2.63
CA PHE A 49 2.25 -5.26 -2.74
C PHE A 49 3.75 -5.20 -3.01
N HIS A 50 4.18 -4.42 -3.99
CA HIS A 50 5.61 -4.13 -4.14
C HIS A 50 6.05 -3.18 -3.03
N ARG A 51 7.22 -3.45 -2.46
CA ARG A 51 7.79 -2.59 -1.41
C ARG A 51 8.00 -1.16 -1.90
N GLU A 52 8.35 -0.99 -3.17
CA GLU A 52 8.52 0.30 -3.83
C GLU A 52 7.22 1.11 -3.82
N ASP A 53 6.10 0.52 -4.22
CA ASP A 53 4.79 1.18 -4.20
C ASP A 53 4.41 1.63 -2.78
N ILE A 54 4.70 0.83 -1.76
CA ILE A 54 4.44 1.21 -0.35
C ILE A 54 5.32 2.38 0.09
N THR A 55 6.59 2.38 -0.34
CA THR A 55 7.55 3.45 -0.03
C THR A 55 7.17 4.75 -0.73
N GLU A 56 6.72 4.66 -1.98
CA GLU A 56 6.21 5.80 -2.73
C GLU A 56 4.95 6.36 -2.07
N PHE A 57 4.01 5.50 -1.65
CA PHE A 57 2.81 5.90 -0.93
C PHE A 57 3.14 6.70 0.35
N LEU A 58 4.10 6.23 1.16
CA LEU A 58 4.58 6.95 2.34
C LEU A 58 5.20 8.31 1.99
N SER A 59 5.98 8.36 0.91
CA SER A 59 6.64 9.59 0.44
C SER A 59 5.62 10.62 -0.04
N GLN A 60 4.61 10.18 -0.80
CA GLN A 60 3.50 11.02 -1.23
C GLN A 60 2.71 11.57 -0.03
N LYS A 61 2.39 10.72 0.95
CA LYS A 61 1.69 11.13 2.18
C LYS A 61 2.48 12.18 2.97
N SER A 62 3.79 11.98 3.13
CA SER A 62 4.69 12.95 3.77
C SER A 62 4.74 14.28 3.01
N ARG A 63 4.80 14.24 1.67
CA ARG A 63 4.78 15.44 0.83
C ARG A 63 3.46 16.21 0.96
N MET A 64 2.32 15.51 0.96
CA MET A 64 1.01 16.13 1.13
C MET A 64 0.83 16.76 2.51
N ALA A 65 1.37 16.14 3.56
CA ALA A 65 1.39 16.72 4.90
C ALA A 65 2.22 18.02 4.96
N LYS A 66 3.39 18.03 4.31
CA LYS A 66 4.27 19.22 4.24
C LYS A 66 3.67 20.38 3.44
N LEU A 67 2.86 20.09 2.42
CA LEU A 67 2.23 21.10 1.55
C LEU A 67 0.93 21.69 2.13
N GLY A 68 0.52 21.32 3.35
CA GLY A 68 -0.67 21.87 4.01
C GLY A 68 -2.02 21.45 3.38
N ALA A 69 -2.01 20.65 2.31
CA ALA A 69 -3.20 20.22 1.57
C ALA A 69 -3.67 18.80 1.92
N GLY A 70 -2.98 18.09 2.84
CA GLY A 70 -2.95 16.63 2.80
C GLY A 70 -3.67 15.84 3.89
N LEU A 71 -4.06 16.40 5.04
CA LEU A 71 -4.57 15.57 6.14
C LEU A 71 -6.04 15.15 5.94
N GLU A 72 -6.85 16.02 5.35
CA GLU A 72 -8.29 15.79 5.16
C GLU A 72 -8.56 14.65 4.16
N ALA A 73 -7.79 14.59 3.06
CA ALA A 73 -7.97 13.58 2.01
C ALA A 73 -7.75 12.15 2.52
N PHE A 74 -6.74 11.93 3.38
CA PHE A 74 -6.47 10.61 3.95
C PHE A 74 -7.36 10.30 5.16
N SER A 75 -7.73 11.31 5.96
CA SER A 75 -8.66 11.09 7.08
C SER A 75 -10.05 10.68 6.60
N SER A 76 -10.49 11.19 5.44
CA SER A 76 -11.73 10.78 4.78
C SER A 76 -11.70 9.31 4.36
N LEU A 77 -10.53 8.80 3.95
CA LEU A 77 -10.32 7.40 3.57
C LEU A 77 -10.31 6.44 4.77
N ASP A 78 -10.08 6.95 5.99
CA ASP A 78 -10.04 6.15 7.23
C ASP A 78 -11.36 6.14 8.00
N ARG A 79 -12.32 7.02 7.66
CA ARG A 79 -13.58 7.25 8.42
C ARG A 79 -14.78 6.35 8.07
N LEU A 80 -14.65 5.37 7.17
CA LEU A 80 -15.68 4.38 6.82
C LEU A 80 -15.19 2.98 7.15
#